data_AF-A0A7K2L0B1-F1
#
_entry.id   AF-A0A7K2L0B1-F1
#
_cell.length_a   1.000
_cell.length_b   1.000
_cell.length_c   1.000
_cell.angle_alpha   90.00
_cell.angle_beta   90.00
_cell.angle_gamma   90.00
#
_symmetry.space_group_name_H-M   'P 1'
#
loop_
_entity.id
_entity.type
_entity.pdbx_description
1 polymer ?
#
loop_
_entity_poly.entity_id
_entity_poly.type
_entity_poly.pdbx_seq_one_letter_code
_entity_poly.pdbx_strand_id
1 'polypeptide(L)'
;MDLPDALAAYAHSAAHQPGTPCRCASGTVGVLADRDDGTVVRHGHLVAKAHAPATDPTEHRARVALAAHPDVRGILLPPLPGPALSELDGRPVSLWPYGT
;
A
#
# COMPACT_ATOMS: atom_id res chain seq x y z
N MET A 1 -6.53 -13.79 10.09
CA MET A 1 -5.67 -12.61 10.23
C MET A 1 -6.58 -11.42 10.06
N ASP A 2 -6.49 -10.40 10.92
CA ASP A 2 -7.27 -9.19 10.68
C ASP A 2 -6.69 -8.39 9.50
N LEU A 3 -7.44 -7.41 9.00
CA LEU A 3 -7.02 -6.63 7.84
C LEU A 3 -5.69 -5.88 8.06
N PRO A 4 -5.46 -5.21 9.21
CA PRO A 4 -4.15 -4.61 9.51
C PRO A 4 -2.97 -5.58 9.43
N ASP A 5 -3.08 -6.76 10.04
CA ASP A 5 -2.03 -7.78 10.01
C ASP A 5 -1.80 -8.32 8.59
N ALA A 6 -2.89 -8.57 7.85
CA ALA A 6 -2.82 -9.04 6.47
C ALA A 6 -2.17 -7.98 5.55
N LEU A 7 -2.50 -6.70 5.77
CA LEU A 7 -1.89 -5.59 5.04
C LEU A 7 -0.42 -5.39 5.41
N ALA A 8 -0.03 -5.64 6.66
CA ALA A 8 1.36 -5.64 7.09
C ALA A 8 2.16 -6.76 6.42
N ALA A 9 1.61 -7.97 6.33
CA ALA A 9 2.24 -9.08 5.61
C ALA A 9 2.39 -8.79 4.10
N TYR A 10 1.37 -8.16 3.49
CA TYR A 10 1.44 -7.68 2.11
C TYR A 10 2.51 -6.60 1.92
N ALA A 11 2.58 -5.61 2.81
CA ALA A 11 3.60 -4.56 2.75
C ALA A 11 5.02 -5.14 2.91
N HIS A 12 5.18 -6.14 3.77
CA HIS A 12 6.43 -6.85 3.95
C HIS A 12 6.88 -7.59 2.67
N SER A 13 5.96 -8.32 2.02
CA SER A 13 6.29 -9.06 0.79
C SER A 13 6.56 -8.14 -0.39
N ALA A 14 5.89 -6.97 -0.45
CA ALA A 14 6.16 -5.97 -1.47
C ALA A 14 7.51 -5.26 -1.27
N ALA A 15 7.98 -5.13 -0.03
CA ALA A 15 9.23 -4.46 0.29
C ALA A 15 10.48 -5.33 0.07
N HIS A 16 10.33 -6.66 0.07
CA HIS A 16 11.45 -7.60 0.13
C HIS A 16 11.38 -8.67 -0.95
N GLN A 17 12.53 -9.05 -1.48
CA GLN A 17 12.59 -10.25 -2.34
C GLN A 17 12.39 -11.51 -1.50
N PRO A 18 11.66 -12.52 -2.01
CA PRO A 18 11.50 -13.80 -1.32
C PRO A 18 12.86 -14.40 -0.91
N GLY A 19 12.98 -14.84 0.33
CA GLY A 19 14.20 -15.43 0.89
C GLY A 19 15.25 -14.43 1.39
N THR A 20 15.03 -13.12 1.22
CA THR A 20 15.92 -12.09 1.80
C THR A 20 15.51 -11.81 3.25
N PRO A 21 16.42 -11.91 4.24
CA PRO A 21 16.10 -11.55 5.62
C PRO A 21 15.70 -10.08 5.75
N CYS A 22 14.58 -9.82 6.42
CA CYS A 22 14.14 -8.46 6.70
C CYS A 22 15.10 -7.78 7.69
N ARG A 23 15.69 -6.65 7.27
CA ARG A 23 16.55 -5.79 8.11
C ARG A 23 15.90 -4.45 8.48
N CYS A 24 14.62 -4.28 8.20
CA CYS A 24 13.88 -3.11 8.66
C CYS A 24 13.84 -3.13 10.20
N ALA A 25 14.09 -1.99 10.84
CA ALA A 25 14.07 -1.92 12.31
C ALA A 25 12.71 -2.39 12.85
N SER A 26 12.70 -3.11 13.97
CA SER A 26 11.53 -3.67 14.66
C SER A 26 10.65 -2.57 15.28
N GLY A 27 9.99 -1.82 14.41
CA GLY A 27 9.27 -0.56 14.68
C GLY A 27 8.95 0.21 13.40
N THR A 28 9.52 -0.23 12.27
CA THR A 28 9.19 0.25 10.93
C THR A 28 7.98 -0.45 10.32
N VAL A 29 7.30 -1.30 11.10
CA VAL A 29 5.96 -1.84 10.81
C VAL A 29 4.99 -1.17 11.76
N GLY A 30 3.99 -0.47 11.22
CA GLY A 30 3.02 0.22 12.06
C GLY A 30 1.76 0.57 11.30
N VAL A 31 0.61 0.33 11.93
CA VAL A 31 -0.68 0.85 11.48
C VAL A 31 -0.65 2.37 11.65
N LEU A 32 -0.72 3.09 10.54
CA LEU A 32 -0.80 4.55 10.52
C LEU A 32 -2.25 5.04 10.65
N ALA A 33 -3.20 4.27 10.12
CA ALA A 33 -4.62 4.51 10.24
C ALA A 33 -5.41 3.21 10.07
N ASP A 34 -6.49 3.06 10.82
CA ASP A 34 -7.48 2.01 10.60
C ASP A 34 -8.88 2.60 10.85
N ARG A 35 -9.62 2.80 9.76
CA ARG A 35 -10.88 3.54 9.73
C ARG A 35 -11.73 3.08 8.55
N ASP A 36 -13.01 3.47 8.54
CA ASP A 36 -13.98 2.98 7.56
C ASP A 36 -13.61 3.25 6.09
N ASP A 37 -12.92 4.38 5.82
CA ASP A 37 -12.48 4.75 4.48
C ASP A 37 -11.19 4.02 4.02
N GLY A 38 -10.57 3.24 4.91
CA GLY A 38 -9.41 2.42 4.62
C GLY A 38 -8.44 2.22 5.79
N THR A 39 -7.56 1.24 5.60
CA THR A 39 -6.48 0.88 6.52
C THR A 39 -5.15 1.22 5.86
N VAL A 40 -4.24 1.82 6.61
CA VAL A 40 -2.91 2.26 6.15
C VAL A 40 -1.84 1.67 7.06
N VAL A 41 -0.92 0.92 6.48
CA VAL A 41 0.22 0.32 7.19
C VAL A 41 1.52 0.80 6.56
N ARG A 42 2.48 1.16 7.40
CA ARG A 42 3.87 1.38 6.99
C ARG A 42 4.67 0.10 7.17
N HIS A 43 5.53 -0.20 6.20
CA HIS A 43 6.63 -1.16 6.34
C HIS A 43 7.90 -0.56 5.72
N GLY A 44 8.92 -0.26 6.53
CA GLY A 44 10.15 0.34 6.02
C GLY A 44 9.93 1.76 5.46
N HIS A 45 10.28 1.94 4.18
CA HIS A 45 10.06 3.16 3.40
C HIS A 45 8.77 3.10 2.55
N LEU A 46 7.94 2.08 2.76
CA LEU A 46 6.74 1.82 1.99
C LEU A 46 5.49 1.99 2.87
N VAL A 47 4.42 2.47 2.26
CA VAL A 47 3.06 2.53 2.83
C VAL A 47 2.13 1.73 1.95
N ALA A 48 1.44 0.77 2.55
CA ALA A 48 0.34 0.06 1.92
C ALA A 48 -0.98 0.63 2.43
N LYS A 49 -1.94 0.81 1.51
CA LYS A 49 -3.30 1.22 1.85
C LYS A 49 -4.29 0.22 1.27
N ALA A 50 -5.07 -0.41 2.15
CA ALA A 50 -6.32 -1.07 1.79
C ALA A 50 -7.44 -0.02 1.80
N HIS A 51 -8.20 0.08 0.72
CA HIS A 51 -9.27 1.07 0.58
C HIS A 51 -10.57 0.54 1.22
N ALA A 52 -11.60 1.40 1.29
CA ALA A 52 -12.93 1.00 1.75
C ALA A 52 -13.45 -0.20 0.92
N PRO A 53 -14.26 -1.12 1.50
CA PRO A 53 -14.71 -2.32 0.80
C PRO A 53 -15.71 -2.00 -0.32
N ALA A 54 -16.38 -0.85 -0.25
CA ALA A 54 -17.27 -0.36 -1.31
C ALA A 54 -16.53 0.40 -2.42
N THR A 55 -15.19 0.46 -2.39
CA THR A 55 -14.42 1.16 -3.42
C THR A 55 -14.50 0.39 -4.74
N ASP A 56 -15.02 1.03 -5.79
CA ASP A 56 -15.00 0.46 -7.13
C ASP A 56 -13.56 0.20 -7.61
N PRO A 57 -13.19 -1.05 -7.98
CA PRO A 57 -11.83 -1.37 -8.40
C PRO A 57 -11.39 -0.71 -9.71
N THR A 58 -12.31 -0.41 -10.63
CA THR A 58 -12.00 0.24 -11.90
C THR A 58 -11.69 1.71 -11.72
N GLU A 59 -12.53 2.42 -10.98
CA GLU A 59 -12.27 3.81 -10.63
C GLU A 59 -11.03 3.96 -9.76
N HIS A 60 -10.79 3.02 -8.82
CA HIS A 60 -9.57 2.98 -8.03
C HIS A 60 -8.33 2.88 -8.91
N ARG A 61 -8.31 1.92 -9.85
CA ARG A 61 -7.20 1.80 -10.83
C ARG A 61 -7.01 3.07 -11.64
N ALA A 62 -8.09 3.72 -12.08
CA ALA A 62 -8.00 4.99 -12.80
C ALA A 62 -7.36 6.10 -11.94
N ARG A 63 -7.73 6.22 -10.66
CA ARG A 63 -7.14 7.20 -9.73
C ARG A 63 -5.65 6.91 -9.45
N VAL A 64 -5.29 5.64 -9.27
CA VAL A 64 -3.89 5.23 -9.05
C VAL A 64 -3.06 5.47 -10.32
N ALA A 65 -3.59 5.17 -11.50
CA ALA A 65 -2.94 5.44 -12.78
C ALA A 65 -2.74 6.94 -13.02
N LEU A 66 -3.74 7.77 -12.67
CA LEU A 66 -3.60 9.23 -12.70
C LEU A 66 -2.48 9.70 -11.78
N ALA A 67 -2.41 9.20 -10.54
CA ALA A 67 -1.34 9.54 -9.60
C ALA A 67 0.07 9.13 -10.08
N ALA A 68 0.15 8.09 -10.93
CA ALA A 68 1.41 7.66 -11.56
C ALA A 68 1.80 8.48 -12.81
N HIS A 69 0.88 9.30 -13.35
CA HIS A 69 1.09 9.98 -14.63
C HIS A 69 2.20 11.04 -14.55
N PRO A 70 3.12 11.12 -15.53
CA PRO A 70 4.22 12.10 -15.52
C PRO A 70 3.78 13.56 -15.37
N ASP A 71 2.68 13.94 -16.02
CA ASP A 71 2.20 15.33 -16.05
C ASP A 71 1.73 15.86 -14.69
N VAL A 72 1.41 14.99 -13.74
CA VAL A 72 1.02 15.37 -12.36
C VAL A 72 2.14 15.17 -11.35
N ARG A 73 3.36 14.85 -11.80
CA ARG A 73 4.52 14.74 -10.92
C ARG A 73 4.80 16.08 -10.22
N GLY A 74 5.00 16.03 -8.91
CA GLY A 74 5.18 17.22 -8.08
C GLY A 74 3.86 17.80 -7.54
N ILE A 75 2.71 17.33 -8.05
CA ILE A 75 1.38 17.63 -7.48
C ILE A 75 0.87 16.40 -6.73
N LEU A 76 0.85 15.24 -7.41
CA LEU A 76 0.51 13.97 -6.81
C LEU A 76 1.79 13.17 -6.52
N LEU A 77 1.80 12.49 -5.38
CA LEU A 77 2.84 11.53 -5.04
C LEU A 77 2.72 10.33 -5.98
N PRO A 78 3.77 9.91 -6.71
CA PRO A 78 3.70 8.70 -7.52
C PRO A 78 3.58 7.44 -6.64
N PRO A 79 2.67 6.50 -6.95
CA PRO A 79 2.61 5.22 -6.27
C PRO A 79 3.83 4.35 -6.62
N LEU A 80 4.15 3.39 -5.75
CA LEU A 80 5.14 2.36 -6.03
C LEU A 80 4.53 1.26 -6.92
N PRO A 81 5.31 0.65 -7.83
CA PRO A 81 4.87 -0.56 -8.51
C PRO A 81 4.61 -1.66 -7.47
N GLY A 82 3.42 -2.24 -7.47
CA GLY A 82 3.05 -3.30 -6.54
C GLY A 82 3.09 -4.70 -7.15
N PRO A 83 3.11 -5.74 -6.30
CA PRO A 83 2.88 -7.11 -6.75
C PRO A 83 1.48 -7.22 -7.39
N ALA A 84 1.28 -8.25 -8.23
CA ALA A 84 0.09 -8.40 -9.08
C ALA A 84 -1.27 -8.46 -8.33
N LEU A 85 -1.26 -8.61 -7.00
CA LEU A 85 -2.46 -8.54 -6.16
C LEU A 85 -3.02 -7.11 -6.15
N SER A 86 -4.18 -6.94 -6.78
CA SER A 86 -4.94 -5.68 -6.81
C SER A 86 -5.79 -5.47 -5.57
N GLU A 87 -6.07 -6.53 -4.80
CA GLU A 87 -7.01 -6.52 -3.67
C GLU A 87 -6.55 -7.43 -2.52
N LEU A 88 -6.99 -7.09 -1.30
CA LEU A 88 -6.81 -7.87 -0.08
C LEU A 88 -8.16 -7.92 0.64
N ASP A 89 -8.68 -9.11 0.91
CA ASP A 89 -10.02 -9.31 1.47
C ASP A 89 -11.14 -8.53 0.73
N GLY A 90 -11.06 -8.51 -0.60
CA GLY A 90 -12.00 -7.79 -1.47
C GLY A 90 -11.86 -6.27 -1.45
N ARG A 91 -10.83 -5.73 -0.79
CA ARG A 91 -10.52 -4.29 -0.77
C ARG A 91 -9.39 -3.98 -1.73
N PRO A 92 -9.54 -3.01 -2.65
CA PRO A 92 -8.43 -2.53 -3.48
C PRO A 92 -7.24 -2.10 -2.62
N VAL A 93 -6.03 -2.44 -3.07
CA VAL A 93 -4.78 -2.08 -2.38
C VAL A 93 -3.91 -1.19 -3.27
N SER A 94 -3.17 -0.29 -2.65
CA SER A 94 -2.20 0.58 -3.32
C SER A 94 -0.95 0.75 -2.47
N LEU A 95 0.20 0.93 -3.12
CA LEU A 95 1.51 1.12 -2.48
C LEU A 95 2.06 2.51 -2.77
N TRP A 96 2.68 3.12 -1.76
CA TRP A 96 3.19 4.48 -1.81
C TRP A 96 4.54 4.56 -1.11
N PRO A 97 5.44 5.48 -1.51
CA PRO A 97 6.60 5.78 -0.70
C PRO A 97 6.14 6.49 0.58
N TYR A 98 6.72 6.13 1.73
CA TYR A 98 6.46 6.82 3.00
C TYR A 98 7.01 8.25 3.00
N GLY A 99 8.05 8.49 2.20
CA GLY A 99 8.86 9.71 2.26
C GLY A 99 10.12 9.50 3.10
N THR A 100 10.98 10.51 3.09
CA THR A 100 12.22 10.61 3.87
C THR A 100 12.05 11.57 5.03
#